data_AF-A0AAV9E2F5-F1
#
_entry.id   AF-A0AAV9E2F5-F1
#
_cell.length_a   1.000
_cell.length_b   1.000
_cell.length_c   1.000
_cell.angle_alpha   90.00
_cell.angle_beta   90.00
_cell.angle_gamma   90.00
#
_symmetry.space_group_name_H-M   'P 1'
#
loop_
_entity.id
_entity.type
_entity.pdbx_description
1 polymer ?
#
loop_
_entity_poly.entity_id
_entity_poly.type
_entity_poly.pdbx_seq_one_letter_code
_entity_poly.pdbx_strand_id
1 'polypeptide(L)'
;MFTTTITNNPTIIDSKIEELKRIASPILGLDVVVESNPDINRASLIQLCNGSTCLIIQLSHLPHVPASLKSFLSHPNVTFVSVGIKSHNQKLVPDYGIACANAVELGKLSSRVCGKAEYEKYGLPDLASLIAGVRVEKPEHVRVRDWECWNAW
;
A
#
# COMPACT_ATOMS: atom_id res chain seq x y z
N MET A 1 4.80 19.96 -4.66
CA MET A 1 3.46 19.87 -4.01
C MET A 1 3.08 18.40 -3.95
N PHE A 2 2.69 17.89 -2.78
CA PHE A 2 2.25 16.51 -2.61
C PHE A 2 0.73 16.42 -2.80
N THR A 3 0.24 15.47 -3.59
CA THR A 3 -1.19 15.33 -3.91
C THR A 3 -1.74 13.99 -3.44
N THR A 4 -2.82 14.01 -2.68
CA THR A 4 -3.52 12.79 -2.24
C THR A 4 -4.88 12.69 -2.92
N THR A 5 -5.22 11.50 -3.43
CA THR A 5 -6.56 11.19 -3.94
C THR A 5 -7.12 10.01 -3.15
N ILE A 6 -8.26 10.20 -2.49
CA ILE A 6 -9.01 9.13 -1.81
C ILE A 6 -10.24 8.84 -2.66
N THR A 7 -10.48 7.57 -3.00
CA THR A 7 -11.60 7.22 -3.88
C THR A 7 -12.05 5.77 -3.71
N ASN A 8 -13.35 5.54 -3.93
CA ASN A 8 -13.98 4.25 -4.19
C ASN A 8 -14.64 4.19 -5.59
N ASN A 9 -14.40 5.21 -6.44
CA ASN A 9 -14.98 5.30 -7.77
C ASN A 9 -14.04 4.62 -8.79
N PRO A 10 -14.48 3.54 -9.46
CA PRO A 10 -13.69 2.82 -10.47
C PRO A 10 -13.09 3.72 -11.56
N THR A 11 -13.86 4.69 -12.06
CA THR A 11 -13.40 5.59 -13.14
C THR A 11 -12.27 6.50 -12.68
N ILE A 12 -12.30 6.98 -11.43
CA ILE A 12 -11.20 7.78 -10.86
C ILE A 12 -9.95 6.90 -10.68
N ILE A 13 -10.13 5.65 -10.23
CA ILE A 13 -9.04 4.68 -10.08
C ILE A 13 -8.38 4.39 -11.43
N ASP A 14 -9.17 4.13 -12.47
CA ASP A 14 -8.70 3.92 -13.84
C ASP A 14 -7.86 5.12 -14.32
N SER A 15 -8.38 6.34 -14.17
CA SER A 15 -7.67 7.56 -14.56
C SER A 15 -6.33 7.71 -13.83
N LYS A 16 -6.30 7.45 -12.52
CA LYS A 16 -5.07 7.56 -11.71
C LYS A 16 -4.06 6.47 -12.06
N ILE A 17 -4.51 5.27 -12.40
CA ILE A 17 -3.62 4.21 -12.89
C ILE A 17 -3.02 4.59 -14.24
N GLU A 18 -3.79 5.17 -15.17
CA GLU A 18 -3.25 5.65 -16.43
C GLU A 18 -2.23 6.78 -16.24
N GLU A 19 -2.41 7.65 -15.24
CA GLU A 19 -1.38 8.60 -14.83
C GLU A 19 -0.09 7.91 -14.38
N LEU A 20 -0.19 6.90 -13.50
CA LEU A 20 0.96 6.16 -12.99
C LEU A 20 1.68 5.33 -14.07
N LYS A 21 0.94 4.78 -15.03
CA LYS A 21 1.50 4.02 -16.17
C LYS A 21 2.38 4.85 -17.10
N ARG A 22 2.21 6.18 -17.12
CA ARG A 22 3.08 7.08 -17.90
C ARG A 22 4.49 7.19 -17.33
N ILE A 23 4.70 6.79 -16.08
CA ILE A 23 6.02 6.74 -15.47
C ILE A 23 6.71 5.47 -15.96
N ALA A 24 7.90 5.63 -16.57
CA ALA A 24 8.70 4.48 -16.97
C ALA A 24 9.20 3.73 -15.73
N SER A 25 8.87 2.43 -15.64
CA SER A 25 9.26 1.52 -14.55
C SER A 25 9.03 2.11 -13.14
N PRO A 26 7.77 2.41 -12.76
CA PRO A 26 7.50 3.12 -11.52
C PRO A 26 7.85 2.27 -10.29
N ILE A 27 8.37 2.94 -9.26
CA ILE A 27 8.54 2.40 -7.91
C ILE A 27 7.47 3.03 -7.03
N LEU A 28 6.62 2.21 -6.43
CA LEU A 28 5.49 2.65 -5.61
C LEU A 28 5.59 2.07 -4.21
N GLY A 29 5.48 2.94 -3.21
CA GLY A 29 5.14 2.53 -1.85
C GLY A 29 3.75 1.94 -1.83
N LEU A 30 3.62 0.73 -1.25
CA LEU A 30 2.37 0.03 -1.05
C LEU A 30 2.12 -0.11 0.46
N ASP A 31 0.92 0.24 0.91
CA ASP A 31 0.40 -0.16 2.22
C ASP A 31 -1.00 -0.74 2.06
N VAL A 32 -1.34 -1.74 2.87
CA VAL A 32 -2.67 -2.34 2.91
C VAL A 32 -3.16 -2.29 4.34
N VAL A 33 -4.30 -1.65 4.53
CA VAL A 33 -4.93 -1.59 5.85
C VAL A 33 -6.10 -2.57 5.86
N VAL A 34 -6.16 -3.34 6.94
CA VAL A 34 -7.16 -4.37 7.22
C VAL A 34 -8.11 -3.81 8.27
N GLU A 35 -9.37 -4.24 8.21
CA GLU A 35 -10.37 -3.99 9.24
C GLU A 35 -9.82 -4.23 10.64
N SER A 36 -10.20 -3.36 11.58
CA SER A 36 -9.87 -3.51 12.99
C SER A 36 -10.77 -4.54 13.69
N ASN A 37 -11.93 -4.88 13.10
CA ASN A 37 -12.77 -5.97 13.57
C ASN A 37 -12.06 -7.32 13.34
N PRO A 38 -11.67 -8.04 14.42
CA PRO A 38 -10.94 -9.31 14.29
C PRO A 38 -11.76 -10.42 13.61
N ASP A 39 -13.09 -10.30 13.57
CA ASP A 39 -13.97 -11.24 12.86
C ASP A 39 -13.98 -10.99 11.34
N ILE A 40 -13.59 -9.78 10.91
CA ILE A 40 -13.53 -9.36 9.51
C ILE A 40 -12.06 -9.28 9.09
N ASN A 41 -11.54 -10.38 8.58
CA ASN A 41 -10.13 -10.47 8.18
C ASN A 41 -9.84 -9.90 6.77
N ARG A 42 -10.51 -8.81 6.39
CA ARG A 42 -10.55 -8.28 5.02
C ARG A 42 -9.75 -6.98 4.88
N ALA A 43 -9.08 -6.80 3.73
CA ALA A 43 -8.43 -5.52 3.42
C ALA A 43 -9.48 -4.43 3.14
N SER A 44 -9.42 -3.30 3.85
CA SER A 44 -10.38 -2.19 3.72
C SER A 44 -9.86 -1.10 2.78
N LEU A 45 -8.54 -0.92 2.65
CA LEU A 45 -7.93 0.03 1.70
C LEU A 45 -6.55 -0.39 1.19
N ILE A 46 -6.18 0.15 0.02
CA ILE A 46 -4.83 0.13 -0.55
C ILE A 46 -4.32 1.57 -0.65
N GLN A 47 -3.04 1.79 -0.36
CA GLN A 47 -2.33 3.03 -0.62
C GLN A 47 -1.21 2.79 -1.64
N LEU A 48 -1.12 3.63 -2.67
CA LEU A 48 -0.05 3.63 -3.67
C LEU A 48 0.60 5.00 -3.75
N CYS A 49 1.91 5.09 -3.47
CA CYS A 49 2.62 6.37 -3.40
C CYS A 49 3.92 6.37 -4.23
N ASN A 50 4.16 7.41 -5.03
CA ASN A 50 5.38 7.58 -5.83
C ASN A 50 6.27 8.76 -5.38
N GLY A 51 6.11 9.21 -4.13
CA GLY A 51 6.87 10.32 -3.53
C GLY A 51 6.28 11.72 -3.77
N SER A 52 5.42 11.89 -4.79
CA SER A 52 4.73 13.16 -5.05
C SER A 52 3.20 13.04 -5.08
N THR A 53 2.70 11.84 -5.31
CA THR A 53 1.27 11.54 -5.31
C THR A 53 0.98 10.30 -4.49
N CYS A 54 -0.15 10.29 -3.79
CA CYS A 54 -0.69 9.12 -3.09
C CYS A 54 -2.12 8.85 -3.55
N LEU A 55 -2.37 7.65 -4.07
CA LEU A 55 -3.70 7.13 -4.38
C LEU A 55 -4.13 6.20 -3.25
N ILE A 56 -5.23 6.54 -2.58
CA ILE A 56 -5.86 5.75 -1.53
C ILE A 56 -7.17 5.19 -2.08
N ILE A 57 -7.27 3.87 -2.16
CA ILE A 57 -8.41 3.15 -2.71
C ILE A 57 -9.17 2.50 -1.57
N GLN A 58 -10.41 2.90 -1.35
CA GLN A 58 -11.29 2.32 -0.32
C GLN A 58 -11.92 1.02 -0.85
N LEU A 59 -11.22 -0.09 -0.67
CA LEU A 59 -11.60 -1.41 -1.20
C LEU A 59 -12.96 -1.91 -0.71
N SER A 60 -13.28 -1.68 0.57
CA SER A 60 -14.56 -2.09 1.19
C SER A 60 -15.78 -1.43 0.54
N HIS A 61 -15.59 -0.26 -0.06
CA HIS A 61 -16.67 0.53 -0.70
C HIS A 61 -16.64 0.48 -2.23
N LEU A 62 -15.81 -0.39 -2.82
CA LEU A 62 -15.80 -0.56 -4.27
C LEU A 62 -17.06 -1.31 -4.72
N PRO A 63 -17.76 -0.83 -5.76
CA PRO A 63 -18.83 -1.61 -6.37
C PRO A 63 -18.28 -2.87 -7.07
N HIS A 64 -17.04 -2.82 -7.54
CA HIS A 64 -16.25 -3.92 -8.07
C HIS A 64 -14.78 -3.49 -8.16
N VAL A 65 -13.86 -4.44 -8.23
CA VAL A 65 -12.44 -4.16 -8.42
C VAL A 65 -12.16 -3.84 -9.90
N PRO A 66 -11.61 -2.66 -10.24
CA PRO A 66 -11.27 -2.32 -11.62
C PRO A 66 -10.23 -3.29 -12.21
N ALA A 67 -10.41 -3.70 -13.46
CA ALA A 67 -9.44 -4.56 -14.15
C ALA A 67 -8.08 -3.87 -14.34
N SER A 68 -8.08 -2.55 -14.52
CA SER A 68 -6.88 -1.72 -14.59
C SER A 68 -6.02 -1.85 -13.32
N LEU A 69 -6.66 -1.86 -12.14
CA LEU A 69 -6.00 -1.99 -10.84
C LEU A 69 -5.35 -3.35 -10.69
N LYS A 70 -6.09 -4.42 -11.00
CA LYS A 70 -5.57 -5.78 -11.00
C LYS A 70 -4.35 -5.90 -11.91
N SER A 71 -4.51 -5.49 -13.18
CA SER A 71 -3.45 -5.56 -14.17
C SER A 71 -2.22 -4.74 -13.79
N PHE A 72 -2.43 -3.55 -13.21
CA PHE A 72 -1.35 -2.67 -12.78
C PHE A 72 -0.55 -3.26 -11.61
N LEU A 73 -1.23 -3.79 -10.59
CA LEU A 73 -0.58 -4.44 -9.44
C LEU A 73 0.13 -5.74 -9.84
N SER A 74 -0.41 -6.47 -10.82
CA SER A 74 0.24 -7.68 -11.36
C SER A 74 1.28 -7.38 -12.45
N HIS A 75 1.57 -6.11 -12.78
CA HIS A 75 2.46 -5.77 -13.87
C HIS A 75 3.93 -5.95 -13.45
N PRO A 76 4.74 -6.76 -14.17
CA PRO A 76 6.11 -7.08 -13.75
C PRO A 76 7.05 -5.87 -13.74
N ASN A 77 6.80 -4.88 -14.61
CA ASN A 77 7.62 -3.66 -14.69
C ASN A 77 7.30 -2.60 -13.63
N VAL A 78 6.29 -2.81 -12.77
CA VAL A 78 5.97 -1.89 -11.67
C VAL A 78 6.52 -2.49 -10.38
N THR A 79 7.39 -1.76 -9.69
CA THR A 79 7.97 -2.23 -8.43
C THR A 79 7.15 -1.70 -7.26
N PHE A 80 6.69 -2.60 -6.39
CA PHE A 80 5.95 -2.25 -5.18
C PHE A 80 6.83 -2.47 -3.96
N VAL A 81 7.16 -1.41 -3.22
CA VAL A 81 7.96 -1.46 -1.99
C VAL A 81 7.04 -1.39 -0.77
N SER A 82 7.24 -2.27 0.20
CA SER A 82 6.46 -2.29 1.45
C SER A 82 7.25 -2.98 2.56
N VAL A 83 6.87 -2.72 3.81
CA VAL A 83 7.18 -3.63 4.93
C VAL A 83 6.04 -4.64 5.05
N GLY A 84 6.34 -5.94 5.15
CA GLY A 84 5.32 -6.97 5.36
C GLY A 84 4.50 -7.33 4.12
N ILE A 85 5.07 -7.19 2.91
CA ILE A 85 4.32 -7.33 1.64
C ILE A 85 3.67 -8.72 1.45
N LYS A 86 4.25 -9.76 2.07
CA LYS A 86 3.65 -11.10 2.09
C LYS A 86 2.28 -11.12 2.77
N SER A 87 2.16 -10.42 3.90
CA SER A 87 0.89 -10.29 4.64
C SER A 87 -0.13 -9.53 3.79
N HIS A 88 0.28 -8.45 3.15
CA HIS A 88 -0.58 -7.67 2.24
C HIS A 88 -1.16 -8.54 1.11
N ASN A 89 -0.33 -9.33 0.42
CA ASN A 89 -0.81 -10.25 -0.61
C ASN A 89 -1.78 -11.31 -0.06
N GLN A 90 -1.54 -11.85 1.13
CA GLN A 90 -2.44 -12.82 1.78
C GLN A 90 -3.82 -12.23 2.10
N LYS A 91 -3.91 -10.90 2.29
CA LYS A 91 -5.19 -10.18 2.51
C LYS A 91 -5.89 -9.77 1.22
N LEU A 92 -5.13 -9.51 0.15
CA LEU A 92 -5.68 -9.02 -1.11
C LEU A 92 -6.14 -10.14 -2.06
N VAL A 93 -5.45 -11.28 -2.07
CA VAL A 93 -5.75 -12.36 -3.02
C VAL A 93 -7.13 -12.99 -2.79
N PRO A 94 -7.52 -13.39 -1.56
CA PRO A 94 -8.79 -14.10 -1.35
C PRO A 94 -10.02 -13.24 -1.68
N ASP A 95 -10.04 -12.00 -1.22
CA ASP A 95 -11.22 -11.14 -1.29
C ASP A 95 -11.30 -10.33 -2.58
N TYR A 96 -10.15 -10.02 -3.20
CA TYR A 96 -10.09 -9.11 -4.33
C TYR A 96 -9.44 -9.71 -5.57
N GLY A 97 -8.78 -10.87 -5.46
CA GLY A 97 -8.02 -11.47 -6.56
C GLY A 97 -6.86 -10.58 -7.04
N ILE A 98 -6.28 -9.80 -6.13
CA ILE A 98 -5.18 -8.88 -6.38
C ILE A 98 -3.89 -9.48 -5.83
N ALA A 99 -2.84 -9.54 -6.65
CA ALA A 99 -1.49 -9.91 -6.23
C ALA A 99 -0.47 -8.94 -6.82
N CYS A 100 0.48 -8.50 -5.99
CA CYS A 100 1.59 -7.66 -6.45
C CYS A 100 2.69 -8.54 -7.06
N ALA A 101 2.94 -8.42 -8.37
CA ALA A 101 3.87 -9.31 -9.08
C ALA A 101 5.34 -9.03 -8.76
N ASN A 102 5.73 -7.75 -8.73
CA ASN A 102 7.10 -7.33 -8.45
C ASN A 102 7.16 -6.56 -7.11
N ALA A 103 7.11 -7.35 -6.04
CA ALA A 103 7.07 -6.89 -4.66
C ALA A 103 8.46 -6.93 -4.00
N VAL A 104 8.84 -5.82 -3.36
CA VAL A 104 10.10 -5.66 -2.65
C VAL A 104 9.84 -5.45 -1.16
N GLU A 105 10.35 -6.38 -0.35
CA GLU A 105 10.30 -6.30 1.11
C GLU A 105 11.39 -5.36 1.63
N LEU A 106 10.99 -4.22 2.18
CA LEU A 106 11.91 -3.17 2.63
C LEU A 106 12.81 -3.61 3.78
N GLY A 107 12.34 -4.46 4.70
CA GLY A 107 13.19 -4.97 5.78
C GLY A 107 14.38 -5.77 5.24
N LYS A 108 14.12 -6.65 4.27
CA LYS A 108 15.15 -7.45 3.59
C LYS A 108 16.09 -6.60 2.75
N LEU A 109 15.56 -5.64 2.02
CA LEU A 109 16.38 -4.73 1.23
C LEU A 109 17.30 -3.89 2.13
N SER A 110 16.75 -3.34 3.22
CA SER A 110 17.47 -2.55 4.20
C SER A 110 18.59 -3.36 4.87
N SER A 111 18.31 -4.59 5.28
CA SER A 111 19.31 -5.51 5.85
C SER A 111 20.50 -5.72 4.92
N ARG A 112 20.23 -6.01 3.64
CA ARG A 112 21.27 -6.22 2.64
C ARG A 112 22.08 -4.98 2.32
N VAL A 113 21.42 -3.83 2.12
CA VAL A 113 22.08 -2.58 1.72
C VAL A 113 22.89 -1.99 2.86
N CYS A 114 22.39 -2.08 4.10
CA CYS A 114 23.06 -1.50 5.27
C CYS A 114 24.02 -2.49 5.98
N GLY A 115 24.04 -3.76 5.58
CA GLY A 115 24.86 -4.79 6.23
C GLY A 115 24.42 -5.12 7.66
N LYS A 116 23.12 -4.99 7.96
CA LYS A 116 22.54 -5.11 9.31
C LYS A 116 21.36 -6.06 9.32
N ALA A 117 21.62 -7.32 9.69
CA ALA A 117 20.63 -8.39 9.64
C ALA A 117 19.37 -8.11 10.47
N GLU A 118 19.50 -7.32 11.55
CA GLU A 118 18.39 -6.93 12.42
C GLU A 118 17.33 -6.06 11.71
N TYR A 119 17.68 -5.38 10.62
CA TYR A 119 16.74 -4.51 9.88
C TYR A 119 15.60 -5.30 9.23
N GLU A 120 15.75 -6.61 9.02
CA GLU A 120 14.63 -7.44 8.52
C GLU A 120 13.45 -7.52 9.48
N LYS A 121 13.68 -7.25 10.77
CA LYS A 121 12.65 -7.35 11.83
C LYS A 121 11.96 -6.03 12.12
N TYR A 122 12.45 -4.94 11.53
CA TYR A 122 12.00 -3.59 11.85
C TYR A 122 10.77 -3.18 11.05
N GLY A 123 9.88 -2.45 11.72
CA GLY A 123 8.72 -1.86 11.09
C GLY A 123 9.10 -0.65 10.22
N LEU A 124 8.14 -0.17 9.41
CA LEU A 124 8.34 1.00 8.58
C LEU A 124 8.78 2.25 9.39
N PRO A 125 8.22 2.56 10.57
CA PRO A 125 8.67 3.71 11.37
C PRO A 125 10.14 3.61 11.81
N ASP A 126 10.58 2.43 12.22
CA ASP A 126 11.96 2.20 12.67
C ASP A 126 12.93 2.33 11.49
N LEU A 127 12.62 1.71 10.36
CA LEU A 127 13.42 1.80 9.14
C LEU A 127 13.49 3.25 8.62
N ALA A 128 12.38 3.98 8.61
CA ALA A 128 12.34 5.38 8.20
C ALA A 128 13.20 6.27 9.11
N SER A 129 13.15 6.03 10.42
CA SER A 129 13.97 6.76 11.39
C SER A 129 15.46 6.46 11.20
N LEU A 130 15.82 5.18 11.11
CA LEU A 130 17.22 4.73 11.05
C LEU A 130 17.91 5.05 9.71
N ILE A 131 17.18 5.00 8.61
CA ILE A 131 17.75 5.14 7.25
C ILE A 131 17.54 6.55 6.70
N ALA A 132 16.35 7.12 6.89
CA ALA A 132 16.00 8.42 6.31
C ALA A 132 16.04 9.57 7.34
N GLY A 133 16.23 9.28 8.64
CA GLY A 133 16.14 10.29 9.69
C GLY A 133 14.73 10.87 9.87
N VAL A 134 13.71 10.17 9.36
CA VAL A 134 12.32 10.63 9.37
C VAL A 134 11.55 9.92 10.49
N ARG A 135 10.97 10.71 11.39
CA ARG A 135 10.06 10.17 12.41
C ARG A 135 8.67 10.01 11.81
N VAL A 136 8.19 8.76 11.75
CA VAL A 136 6.82 8.45 11.34
C VAL A 136 5.98 8.28 12.59
N GLU A 137 5.04 9.20 12.81
CA GLU A 137 4.03 9.06 13.86
C GLU A 137 2.81 8.35 13.27
N LYS A 138 2.43 7.21 13.86
CA LYS A 138 1.17 6.53 13.57
C LYS A 138 0.38 6.46 14.87
N PRO A 139 -0.46 7.46 15.17
CA PRO A 139 -1.23 7.49 16.40
C PRO A 139 -2.05 6.21 16.52
N GLU A 140 -2.06 5.60 17.71
CA GLU A 140 -2.67 4.28 17.90
C GLU A 140 -4.17 4.28 17.59
N HIS A 141 -4.87 5.37 17.91
CA HIS A 141 -6.29 5.55 17.57
C HIS A 141 -6.56 5.58 16.06
N VAL A 142 -5.57 5.94 15.23
CA VAL A 142 -5.70 5.86 13.76
C VAL A 142 -5.46 4.43 13.29
N ARG A 143 -4.64 3.63 13.99
CA ARG A 143 -4.31 2.23 13.63
C ARG A 143 -5.42 1.23 13.99
N VAL A 144 -6.46 1.62 14.72
CA VAL A 144 -7.51 0.69 15.18
C VAL A 144 -8.90 1.23 14.84
N ARG A 145 -9.00 2.15 13.87
CA ARG A 145 -10.30 2.71 13.46
C ARG A 145 -11.09 1.71 12.61
N ASP A 146 -12.40 1.89 12.56
CA ASP A 146 -13.25 1.27 11.55
C ASP A 146 -13.06 2.08 10.26
N TRP A 147 -12.38 1.50 9.28
CA TRP A 147 -12.10 2.17 8.01
C TRP A 147 -13.26 2.05 7.01
N GLU A 148 -14.37 1.38 7.38
CA GLU A 148 -15.63 1.38 6.62
C GLU A 148 -16.54 2.56 6.98
N CYS A 149 -16.26 3.27 8.07
CA CYS A 149 -16.98 4.50 8.38
C CYS A 149 -16.57 5.63 7.41
N TRP A 150 -17.49 6.05 6.55
CA TRP A 150 -17.32 7.18 5.61
C TRP A 150 -16.76 8.46 6.26
N ASN A 151 -16.96 8.65 7.56
CA ASN A 151 -16.53 9.80 8.35
C ASN A 151 -15.26 9.55 9.19
N ALA A 152 -14.45 8.54 8.88
CA ALA A 152 -13.22 8.23 9.62
C ALA A 152 -12.03 9.20 9.34
N TRP A 153 -12.28 10.33 8.68
CA TRP A 153 -11.29 11.35 8.33
C TRP A 153 -11.36 12.54 9.30
#